data_AF-A0A9C9ERQ9-F1
#
_entry.id   AF-A0A9C9ERQ9-F1
#
_cell.length_a   1.000
_cell.length_b   1.000
_cell.length_c   1.000
_cell.angle_alpha   90.00
_cell.angle_beta   90.00
_cell.angle_gamma   90.00
#
_symmetry.space_group_name_H-M   'P 1'
#
loop_
_entity.id
_entity.type
_entity.pdbx_description
1 polymer ?
#
loop_
_entity_poly.entity_id
_entity_poly.type
_entity_poly.pdbx_seq_one_letter_code
_entity_poly.pdbx_strand_id
1 'polypeptide(L)'
;DKDRLMEIVGLARDFYEANLRRVSQNHPAKRFLDERGISDRWLEFGIGYTGDKWGGLVEFLNDKGVSEEDGERAGIIYRDDSGVRDYLNKRLVFVISNLRGNAIALAGRGLASEEPKYLNTPNTDIFHKGRVLYNLNRALPKIKETRRAIVVEGYMDVIGLALVGVKEAVAPMGTALTSEQAQLISRYADIVYLLFDGDDAGERATIRSLPALFAQDVEVFVVRPPDGLDPDELARRDGSEGINRALDNAYSGWDYMLKSGVEEYDINTPMGKSNLVEAFLEPLASIRDEVRRGVFIEELAKVVSIDRDLIKRGVENRIRGRKRATANKQVLSDIKTVKDKKPPLYEIELLNIILSDGRYMRRAVNEINLNGITDQRVRRIVEQASELSGRGINDTRKLMENLDSETTEVASKALFMEIVWDVETAFNDLMSKINSIAKRRELADKMYEIFGSDTS
;
A
#
# COMPACT_ATOMS: atom_id res chain seq x y z
N ASP A 1 -6.77 -8.93 14.27
CA ASP A 1 -6.58 -7.78 15.15
C ASP A 1 -5.18 -7.22 14.90
N LYS A 2 -5.03 -5.91 14.66
CA LYS A 2 -3.74 -5.29 14.32
C LYS A 2 -2.81 -5.19 15.52
N ASP A 3 -3.36 -5.01 16.71
CA ASP A 3 -2.56 -4.88 17.93
C ASP A 3 -1.88 -6.20 18.27
N ARG A 4 -2.60 -7.31 18.10
CA ARG A 4 -2.03 -8.67 18.22
C ARG A 4 -0.87 -8.91 17.25
N LEU A 5 -0.99 -8.48 15.99
CA LEU A 5 0.10 -8.64 15.02
C LEU A 5 1.34 -7.81 15.41
N MET A 6 1.16 -6.59 15.92
CA MET A 6 2.27 -5.77 16.42
C MET A 6 2.95 -6.40 17.64
N GLU A 7 2.18 -6.99 18.55
CA GLU A 7 2.72 -7.73 19.70
C GLU A 7 3.60 -8.90 19.24
N ILE A 8 3.14 -9.67 18.26
CA ILE A 8 3.88 -10.81 17.70
C ILE A 8 5.19 -10.37 17.03
N VAL A 9 5.17 -9.29 16.24
CA VAL A 9 6.41 -8.75 15.66
C VAL A 9 7.34 -8.20 16.77
N GLY A 10 6.77 -7.65 17.85
CA GLY A 10 7.51 -7.25 19.04
C GLY A 10 8.21 -8.43 19.73
N LEU A 11 7.53 -9.57 19.89
CA LEU A 11 8.14 -10.80 20.41
C LEU A 11 9.30 -11.28 19.52
N ALA A 12 9.15 -11.20 18.19
CA ALA A 12 10.20 -11.56 17.25
C ALA A 12 11.42 -10.64 17.36
N ARG A 13 11.21 -9.31 17.50
CA ARG A 13 12.30 -8.38 17.83
C ARG A 13 13.05 -8.84 19.07
N ASP A 14 12.34 -9.08 20.18
CA ASP A 14 12.97 -9.40 21.46
C ASP A 14 13.78 -10.71 21.37
N PHE A 15 13.25 -11.69 20.63
CA PHE A 15 13.96 -12.94 20.32
C PHE A 15 15.27 -12.68 19.55
N TYR A 16 15.23 -11.89 18.49
CA TYR A 16 16.42 -11.61 17.67
C TYR A 16 17.46 -10.74 18.39
N GLU A 17 17.04 -9.78 19.21
CA GLU A 17 17.94 -9.01 20.07
C GLU A 17 18.62 -9.92 21.10
N ALA A 18 17.87 -10.84 21.73
CA ALA A 18 18.43 -11.81 22.67
C ALA A 18 19.44 -12.75 22.01
N ASN A 19 19.20 -13.18 20.77
CA ASN A 19 20.15 -13.99 20.00
C ASN A 19 21.45 -13.21 19.73
N LEU A 20 21.36 -11.95 19.29
CA LEU A 20 22.54 -11.12 19.06
C LEU A 20 23.34 -10.83 20.34
N ARG A 21 22.70 -10.81 21.51
CA ARG A 21 23.41 -10.72 22.81
C ARG A 21 24.20 -11.98 23.15
N ARG A 22 23.73 -13.16 22.73
CA ARG A 22 24.32 -14.45 23.11
C ARG A 22 25.48 -14.88 22.23
N VAL A 23 25.53 -14.41 20.98
CA VAL A 23 26.65 -14.75 20.09
C VAL A 23 27.97 -14.17 20.61
N SER A 24 29.07 -14.88 20.36
CA SER A 24 30.41 -14.43 20.75
C SER A 24 30.85 -13.18 19.98
N GLN A 25 31.81 -12.43 20.51
CA GLN A 25 32.33 -11.23 19.84
C GLN A 25 32.95 -11.55 18.46
N ASN A 26 33.50 -12.75 18.28
CA ASN A 26 34.06 -13.20 17.01
C ASN A 26 33.00 -13.68 16.00
N HIS A 27 31.71 -13.66 16.36
CA HIS A 27 30.63 -14.05 15.47
C HIS A 27 30.55 -13.07 14.28
N PRO A 28 30.28 -13.53 13.04
CA PRO A 28 30.18 -12.66 11.86
C PRO A 28 29.24 -11.47 12.04
N ALA A 29 28.11 -11.67 12.74
CA ALA A 29 27.17 -10.60 13.07
C ALA A 29 27.80 -9.48 13.91
N LYS A 30 28.60 -9.81 14.92
CA LYS A 30 29.27 -8.84 15.79
C LYS A 30 30.41 -8.14 15.06
N ARG A 31 31.24 -8.88 14.34
CA ARG A 31 32.31 -8.30 13.50
C ARG A 31 31.77 -7.30 12.48
N PHE A 32 30.66 -7.61 11.81
CA PHE A 32 30.05 -6.67 10.88
C PHE A 32 29.63 -5.36 11.56
N LEU A 33 29.05 -5.44 12.77
CA LEU A 33 28.67 -4.24 13.52
C LEU A 33 29.91 -3.47 14.00
N ASP A 34 30.99 -4.17 14.38
CA ASP A 34 32.27 -3.57 14.75
C ASP A 34 32.90 -2.81 13.57
N GLU A 35 32.97 -3.43 12.39
CA GLU A 35 33.47 -2.82 11.16
C GLU A 35 32.68 -1.57 10.74
N ARG A 36 31.41 -1.50 11.14
CA ARG A 36 30.51 -0.36 10.88
C ARG A 36 30.40 0.63 12.03
N GLY A 37 31.08 0.40 13.16
CA GLY A 37 31.03 1.29 14.33
C GLY A 37 29.69 1.28 15.09
N ILE A 38 28.94 0.18 15.03
CA ILE A 38 27.58 0.04 15.60
C ILE A 38 27.58 -0.81 16.89
N SER A 39 28.71 -1.38 17.30
CA SER A 39 28.85 -2.39 18.38
C SER A 39 28.16 -2.04 19.70
N ASP A 40 28.19 -0.78 20.11
CA ASP A 40 27.60 -0.33 21.38
C ASP A 40 26.21 0.29 21.21
N ARG A 41 25.75 0.44 19.96
CA ARG A 41 24.52 1.17 19.60
C ARG A 41 23.52 0.34 18.82
N TRP A 42 23.82 -0.91 18.48
CA TRP A 42 22.93 -1.76 17.69
C TRP A 42 21.51 -1.86 18.26
N LEU A 43 21.36 -1.79 19.59
CA LEU A 43 20.06 -1.81 20.26
C LEU A 43 19.23 -0.53 20.01
N GLU A 44 19.89 0.63 19.89
CA GLU A 44 19.23 1.91 19.54
C GLU A 44 18.45 1.79 18.23
N PHE A 45 19.03 1.06 17.28
CA PHE A 45 18.48 0.83 15.94
C PHE A 45 17.56 -0.41 15.85
N GLY A 46 17.37 -1.14 16.96
CA GLY A 46 16.58 -2.37 17.00
C GLY A 46 17.17 -3.45 16.09
N ILE A 47 18.49 -3.63 16.15
CA ILE A 47 19.18 -4.67 15.37
C ILE A 47 19.15 -5.99 16.16
N GLY A 48 18.98 -7.10 15.48
CA GLY A 48 19.03 -8.43 16.07
C GLY A 48 19.78 -9.42 15.19
N TYR A 49 19.77 -10.69 15.58
CA TYR A 49 20.31 -11.80 14.79
C TYR A 49 19.31 -12.95 14.78
N THR A 50 19.09 -13.57 13.61
CA THR A 50 18.13 -14.67 13.48
C THR A 50 18.46 -15.86 14.37
N GLY A 51 19.74 -16.07 14.67
CA GLY A 51 20.26 -17.33 15.21
C GLY A 51 20.70 -18.27 14.10
N ASP A 52 21.43 -19.32 14.48
CA ASP A 52 21.97 -20.31 13.54
C ASP A 52 21.01 -21.49 13.28
N LYS A 53 20.05 -21.68 14.19
CA LYS A 53 19.05 -22.75 14.13
C LYS A 53 17.85 -22.30 13.30
N TRP A 54 17.51 -23.08 12.27
CA TRP A 54 16.26 -22.94 11.53
C TRP A 54 15.05 -23.27 12.40
N GLY A 55 13.98 -22.48 12.29
CA GLY A 55 12.74 -22.69 13.05
C GLY A 55 12.84 -22.22 14.51
N GLY A 56 13.92 -21.52 14.88
CA GLY A 56 14.12 -21.03 16.24
C GLY A 56 13.07 -19.98 16.63
N LEU A 57 12.64 -19.14 15.68
CA LEU A 57 11.56 -18.19 15.94
C LEU A 57 10.22 -18.93 16.07
N VAL A 58 9.91 -19.89 15.19
CA VAL A 58 8.68 -20.71 15.27
C VAL A 58 8.55 -21.38 16.64
N GLU A 59 9.60 -22.07 17.11
CA GLU A 59 9.60 -22.72 18.42
C GLU A 59 9.35 -21.69 19.55
N PHE A 60 10.06 -20.56 19.52
CA PHE A 60 9.89 -19.50 20.51
C PHE A 60 8.47 -18.92 20.54
N LEU A 61 7.86 -18.70 19.36
CA LEU A 61 6.49 -18.19 19.25
C LEU A 61 5.47 -19.20 19.79
N ASN A 62 5.65 -20.48 19.49
CA ASN A 62 4.81 -21.55 20.02
C ASN A 62 4.87 -21.61 21.55
N ASP A 63 6.07 -21.49 22.14
CA ASP A 63 6.27 -21.43 23.59
C ASP A 63 5.60 -20.19 24.23
N LYS A 64 5.41 -19.12 23.46
CA LYS A 64 4.66 -17.91 23.86
C LYS A 64 3.16 -18.01 23.60
N GLY A 65 2.66 -19.14 23.13
CA GLY A 65 1.24 -19.35 22.82
C GLY A 65 0.77 -18.56 21.60
N VAL A 66 1.67 -18.21 20.68
CA VAL A 66 1.32 -17.62 19.39
C VAL A 66 1.01 -18.76 18.41
N SER A 67 -0.13 -18.68 17.72
CA SER A 67 -0.48 -19.67 16.70
C SER A 67 0.33 -19.46 15.42
N GLU A 68 0.57 -20.53 14.66
CA GLU A 68 1.24 -20.46 13.36
C GLU A 68 0.48 -19.51 12.40
N GLU A 69 -0.86 -19.55 12.40
CA GLU A 69 -1.69 -18.66 11.58
C GLU A 69 -1.43 -17.17 11.89
N ASP A 70 -1.34 -16.80 13.17
CA ASP A 70 -1.06 -15.42 13.55
C ASP A 70 0.38 -15.00 13.21
N GLY A 71 1.35 -15.92 13.33
CA GLY A 71 2.72 -15.68 12.89
C GLY A 71 2.85 -15.50 11.37
N GLU A 72 2.13 -16.30 10.58
CA GLU A 72 2.05 -16.19 9.12
C GLU A 72 1.42 -14.85 8.72
N ARG A 73 0.32 -14.46 9.38
CA ARG A 73 -0.34 -13.15 9.17
C ARG A 73 0.54 -11.96 9.56
N ALA A 74 1.40 -12.13 10.56
CA ALA A 74 2.41 -11.15 10.93
C ALA A 74 3.60 -11.10 9.94
N GLY A 75 3.68 -12.06 9.00
CA GLY A 75 4.68 -12.08 7.94
C GLY A 75 6.09 -12.45 8.40
N ILE A 76 6.24 -13.03 9.59
CA ILE A 76 7.55 -13.37 10.20
C ILE A 76 7.88 -14.86 10.13
N ILE A 77 6.88 -15.68 9.81
CA ILE A 77 7.02 -17.10 9.47
C ILE A 77 6.25 -17.37 8.19
N TYR A 78 6.52 -18.50 7.54
CA TYR A 78 5.79 -18.94 6.36
C TYR A 78 5.66 -20.46 6.36
N ARG A 79 4.71 -20.96 5.57
CA ARG A 79 4.49 -22.39 5.37
C ARG A 79 4.87 -22.79 3.96
N ASP A 80 5.56 -23.93 3.85
CA ASP A 80 5.80 -24.63 2.60
C ASP A 80 5.52 -26.13 2.76
N ASP A 81 5.81 -26.91 1.72
CA ASP A 81 5.57 -28.37 1.70
C ASP A 81 6.33 -29.11 2.82
N SER A 82 7.38 -28.51 3.38
CA SER A 82 8.18 -29.09 4.47
C SER A 82 7.71 -28.65 5.87
N GLY A 83 6.69 -27.80 5.97
CA GLY A 83 6.12 -27.29 7.22
C GLY A 83 6.29 -25.79 7.42
N VAL A 84 6.22 -25.35 8.68
CA VAL A 84 6.33 -23.93 9.06
C VAL A 84 7.78 -23.58 9.37
N ARG A 85 8.25 -22.46 8.81
CA ARG A 85 9.63 -21.98 8.99
C ARG A 85 9.70 -20.48 9.25
N ASP A 86 10.81 -20.07 9.84
CA ASP A 86 11.20 -18.66 10.02
C ASP A 86 11.35 -17.99 8.64
N TYR A 87 10.77 -16.79 8.46
CA TYR A 87 10.89 -16.06 7.20
C TYR A 87 12.31 -15.51 6.97
N LEU A 88 12.96 -15.06 8.04
CA LEU A 88 14.35 -14.59 8.03
C LEU A 88 15.24 -15.65 8.67
N ASN A 89 16.34 -16.00 7.98
CA ASN A 89 17.31 -16.97 8.48
C ASN A 89 18.75 -16.54 8.13
N LYS A 90 19.69 -16.80 9.05
CA LYS A 90 21.12 -16.43 9.00
C LYS A 90 21.38 -14.97 8.62
N ARG A 91 20.62 -14.06 9.23
CA ARG A 91 20.63 -12.63 8.89
C ARG A 91 20.79 -11.76 10.13
N LEU A 92 21.45 -10.62 9.97
CA LEU A 92 21.23 -9.48 10.85
C LEU A 92 19.82 -8.96 10.60
N VAL A 93 19.06 -8.73 11.66
CA VAL A 93 17.67 -8.27 11.59
C VAL A 93 17.62 -6.79 11.91
N PHE A 94 16.86 -6.02 11.14
CA PHE A 94 16.54 -4.62 11.38
C PHE A 94 15.04 -4.51 11.63
N VAL A 95 14.66 -3.92 12.75
CA VAL A 95 13.25 -3.73 13.10
C VAL A 95 12.67 -2.51 12.39
N ILE A 96 11.56 -2.70 11.68
CA ILE A 96 10.79 -1.64 11.05
C ILE A 96 9.63 -1.29 11.96
N SER A 97 9.53 -0.01 12.33
CA SER A 97 8.54 0.49 13.28
C SER A 97 7.53 1.42 12.63
N ASN A 98 6.31 1.46 13.16
CA ASN A 98 5.36 2.53 12.85
C ASN A 98 5.79 3.85 13.53
N LEU A 99 5.06 4.94 13.27
CA LEU A 99 5.34 6.26 13.86
C LEU A 99 5.29 6.29 15.40
N ARG A 100 4.58 5.35 16.04
CA ARG A 100 4.52 5.24 17.51
C ARG A 100 5.68 4.42 18.09
N GLY A 101 6.52 3.83 17.24
CA GLY A 101 7.63 2.97 17.65
C GLY A 101 7.28 1.50 17.83
N ASN A 102 6.04 1.07 17.52
CA ASN A 102 5.69 -0.35 17.56
C ASN A 102 6.32 -1.06 16.38
N ALA A 103 6.89 -2.24 16.61
CA ALA A 103 7.42 -3.09 15.55
C ALA A 103 6.26 -3.58 14.65
N ILE A 104 6.41 -3.41 13.33
CA ILE A 104 5.39 -3.78 12.34
C ILE A 104 5.92 -4.70 11.24
N ALA A 105 7.23 -4.75 11.07
CA ALA A 105 7.91 -5.58 10.08
C ALA A 105 9.39 -5.75 10.44
N LEU A 106 10.06 -6.63 9.71
CA LEU A 106 11.48 -6.91 9.86
C LEU A 106 12.16 -6.89 8.51
N ALA A 107 13.45 -6.55 8.50
CA ALA A 107 14.32 -6.73 7.35
C ALA A 107 15.56 -7.52 7.77
N GLY A 108 16.05 -8.38 6.89
CA GLY A 108 17.21 -9.22 7.15
C GLY A 108 18.34 -8.96 6.16
N ARG A 109 19.54 -8.65 6.65
CA ARG A 109 20.76 -8.58 5.84
C ARG A 109 21.55 -9.88 5.96
N GLY A 110 21.89 -10.49 4.84
CA GLY A 110 22.77 -11.66 4.79
C GLY A 110 24.15 -11.35 5.38
N LEU A 111 24.77 -12.33 6.04
CA LEU A 111 26.11 -12.17 6.64
C LEU A 111 27.21 -12.78 5.78
N ALA A 112 26.87 -13.73 4.92
CA ALA A 112 27.78 -14.37 3.99
C ALA A 112 27.13 -14.40 2.60
N SER A 113 26.75 -15.58 2.12
CA SER A 113 26.22 -15.83 0.78
C SER A 113 24.69 -15.88 0.72
N GLU A 114 23.99 -15.39 1.75
CA GLU A 114 22.53 -15.40 1.77
C GLU A 114 21.94 -14.38 0.78
N GLU A 115 21.34 -14.87 -0.30
CA GLU A 115 20.60 -14.05 -1.26
C GLU A 115 19.10 -13.98 -0.94
N PRO A 116 18.42 -12.85 -1.21
CA PRO A 116 19.01 -11.56 -1.59
C PRO A 116 19.80 -10.94 -0.42
N LYS A 117 20.81 -10.10 -0.72
CA LYS A 117 21.61 -9.37 0.31
C LYS A 117 20.74 -8.72 1.40
N TYR A 118 19.64 -8.07 1.01
CA TYR A 118 18.61 -7.57 1.92
C TYR A 118 17.25 -8.19 1.59
N LEU A 119 16.54 -8.65 2.62
CA LEU A 119 15.22 -9.26 2.51
C LEU A 119 14.25 -8.59 3.49
N ASN A 120 13.21 -7.93 2.98
CA ASN A 120 12.13 -7.37 3.80
C ASN A 120 11.01 -8.40 3.96
N THR A 121 10.41 -8.52 5.14
CA THR A 121 9.17 -9.30 5.33
C THR A 121 8.09 -8.86 4.34
N PRO A 122 7.13 -9.74 3.99
CA PRO A 122 6.05 -9.41 3.05
C PRO A 122 5.14 -8.31 3.59
N ASN A 123 4.28 -7.75 2.72
CA ASN A 123 3.23 -6.86 3.18
C ASN A 123 2.23 -7.62 4.06
N THR A 124 1.70 -6.93 5.07
CA THR A 124 0.71 -7.46 6.02
C THR A 124 -0.35 -6.38 6.31
N ASP A 125 -1.35 -6.68 7.13
CA ASP A 125 -2.37 -5.72 7.55
C ASP A 125 -1.82 -4.53 8.37
N ILE A 126 -0.61 -4.68 8.92
CA ILE A 126 0.09 -3.67 9.73
C ILE A 126 1.30 -3.06 9.03
N PHE A 127 1.74 -3.63 7.90
CA PHE A 127 2.91 -3.17 7.17
C PHE A 127 2.69 -3.15 5.65
N HIS A 128 2.90 -1.99 5.06
CA HIS A 128 2.96 -1.82 3.60
C HIS A 128 4.24 -1.09 3.23
N LYS A 129 5.12 -1.74 2.46
CA LYS A 129 6.43 -1.21 2.03
C LYS A 129 6.32 0.20 1.44
N GLY A 130 5.34 0.42 0.56
CA GLY A 130 5.12 1.71 -0.10
C GLY A 130 4.47 2.79 0.76
N ARG A 131 4.23 2.57 2.06
CA ARG A 131 3.64 3.57 2.99
C ARG A 131 4.50 3.82 4.23
N VAL A 132 5.56 3.05 4.40
CA VAL A 132 6.43 3.09 5.57
C VAL A 132 7.83 3.50 5.11
N LEU A 133 8.44 4.38 5.90
CA LEU A 133 9.85 4.76 5.77
C LEU A 133 10.58 4.22 7.00
N TYR A 134 11.70 3.56 6.79
CA TYR A 134 12.54 3.14 7.91
C TYR A 134 13.06 4.36 8.65
N ASN A 135 13.19 4.18 9.96
CA ASN A 135 13.70 5.17 10.91
C ASN A 135 12.86 6.43 11.08
N LEU A 136 11.75 6.60 10.36
CA LEU A 136 10.93 7.81 10.48
C LEU A 136 10.48 8.08 11.92
N ASN A 137 10.15 7.04 12.70
CA ASN A 137 9.79 7.20 14.11
C ASN A 137 10.92 7.80 14.97
N ARG A 138 12.18 7.45 14.69
CA ARG A 138 13.36 7.97 15.41
C ARG A 138 13.80 9.32 14.86
N ALA A 139 13.63 9.54 13.55
CA ALA A 139 14.01 10.78 12.88
C ALA A 139 13.00 11.91 13.11
N LEU A 140 11.74 11.59 13.39
CA LEU A 140 10.63 12.56 13.49
C LEU A 140 10.90 13.73 14.43
N PRO A 141 11.49 13.56 15.64
CA PRO A 141 11.81 14.69 16.51
C PRO A 141 12.75 15.68 15.81
N LYS A 142 13.81 15.19 15.15
CA LYS A 142 14.78 16.04 14.46
C LYS A 142 14.19 16.66 13.19
N ILE A 143 13.40 15.91 12.43
CA ILE A 143 12.68 16.43 11.26
C ILE A 143 11.74 17.56 11.67
N LYS A 144 11.01 17.45 12.79
CA LYS A 144 10.14 18.52 13.28
C LYS A 144 10.90 19.76 13.75
N GLU A 145 12.06 19.54 14.36
CA GLU A 145 12.95 20.62 14.83
C GLU A 145 13.53 21.42 13.65
N THR A 146 14.08 20.72 12.65
CA THR A 146 14.77 21.36 11.52
C THR A 146 13.84 21.71 10.37
N ARG A 147 12.66 21.07 10.31
CA ARG A 147 11.75 21.05 9.15
C ARG A 147 12.39 20.48 7.88
N ARG A 148 13.40 19.62 8.03
CA ARG A 148 14.13 18.98 6.93
C ARG A 148 14.13 17.46 7.09
N ALA A 149 14.08 16.74 5.98
CA ALA A 149 14.29 15.29 5.94
C ALA A 149 15.39 14.93 4.94
N ILE A 150 16.19 13.91 5.27
CA ILE A 150 17.19 13.35 4.35
C ILE A 150 16.73 11.95 3.97
N VAL A 151 16.48 11.72 2.69
CA VAL A 151 16.10 10.41 2.16
C VAL A 151 17.35 9.76 1.57
N VAL A 152 17.72 8.62 2.13
CA VAL A 152 18.83 7.77 1.67
C VAL A 152 18.29 6.42 1.16
N GLU A 153 19.12 5.59 0.54
CA GLU A 153 18.66 4.34 -0.09
C GLU A 153 18.38 3.21 0.90
N GLY A 154 19.28 3.04 1.88
CA GLY A 154 19.33 1.84 2.69
C GLY A 154 19.30 2.07 4.20
N TYR A 155 19.11 0.95 4.92
CA TYR A 155 19.15 0.92 6.38
C TYR A 155 20.49 1.39 6.94
N MET A 156 21.59 0.96 6.29
CA MET A 156 22.94 1.26 6.75
C MET A 156 23.28 2.74 6.58
N ASP A 157 22.83 3.37 5.49
CA ASP A 157 23.01 4.80 5.26
C ASP A 157 22.35 5.62 6.36
N VAL A 158 21.11 5.27 6.71
CA VAL A 158 20.40 5.90 7.81
C VAL A 158 21.18 5.75 9.13
N ILE A 159 21.68 4.56 9.40
CA ILE A 159 22.42 4.28 10.63
C ILE A 159 23.75 5.04 10.63
N GLY A 160 24.51 5.04 9.53
CA GLY A 160 25.78 5.75 9.38
C GLY A 160 25.63 7.25 9.62
N LEU A 161 24.60 7.87 9.03
CA LEU A 161 24.25 9.27 9.28
C LEU A 161 23.90 9.50 10.76
N ALA A 162 23.08 8.63 11.35
CA ALA A 162 22.70 8.75 12.76
C ALA A 162 23.88 8.55 13.72
N LEU A 163 24.88 7.74 13.34
CA LEU A 163 26.10 7.54 14.13
C LEU A 163 26.90 8.82 14.27
N VAL A 164 26.97 9.64 13.21
CA VAL A 164 27.68 10.93 13.21
C VAL A 164 26.81 12.11 13.68
N GLY A 165 25.57 11.85 14.10
CA GLY A 165 24.67 12.84 14.68
C GLY A 165 23.67 13.49 13.71
N VAL A 166 23.61 13.04 12.45
CA VAL A 166 22.59 13.43 11.48
C VAL A 166 21.37 12.55 11.69
N LYS A 167 20.37 13.07 12.40
CA LYS A 167 19.25 12.26 12.94
C LYS A 167 17.96 12.38 12.14
N GLU A 168 17.93 13.22 11.11
CA GLU A 168 16.78 13.42 10.21
C GLU A 168 16.73 12.48 8.99
N ALA A 169 17.54 11.40 8.99
CA ALA A 169 17.63 10.45 7.88
C ALA A 169 16.54 9.36 7.92
N VAL A 170 15.96 9.07 6.75
CA VAL A 170 14.96 8.01 6.52
C VAL A 170 15.25 7.26 5.21
N ALA A 171 14.76 6.02 5.08
CA ALA A 171 14.94 5.23 3.86
C ALA A 171 13.62 4.59 3.37
N PRO A 172 13.38 4.48 2.05
CA PRO A 172 12.31 3.67 1.48
C PRO A 172 12.63 2.18 1.54
N MET A 173 11.60 1.33 1.51
CA MET A 173 11.71 -0.12 1.75
C MET A 173 12.00 -0.93 0.48
N GLY A 174 13.13 -0.65 -0.17
CA GLY A 174 13.71 -1.42 -1.28
C GLY A 174 13.20 -1.03 -2.68
N THR A 175 12.64 0.17 -2.83
CA THR A 175 12.18 0.73 -4.11
C THR A 175 12.45 2.23 -4.15
N ALA A 176 12.26 2.85 -5.32
CA ALA A 176 12.15 4.31 -5.40
C ALA A 176 11.07 4.84 -4.43
N LEU A 177 11.23 6.09 -4.01
CA LEU A 177 10.31 6.75 -3.08
C LEU A 177 8.90 6.81 -3.68
N THR A 178 7.91 6.31 -2.94
CA THR A 178 6.51 6.32 -3.40
C THR A 178 5.82 7.65 -3.13
N SER A 179 4.71 7.90 -3.82
CA SER A 179 3.84 9.06 -3.56
C SER A 179 3.32 9.10 -2.12
N GLU A 180 2.96 7.96 -1.54
CA GLU A 180 2.49 7.88 -0.15
C GLU A 180 3.61 8.14 0.86
N GLN A 181 4.84 7.69 0.58
CA GLN A 181 6.00 8.01 1.42
C GLN A 181 6.38 9.49 1.31
N ALA A 182 6.38 10.06 0.11
CA ALA A 182 6.60 11.49 -0.11
C ALA A 182 5.55 12.33 0.63
N GLN A 183 4.26 11.94 0.54
CA GLN A 183 3.18 12.58 1.29
C GLN A 183 3.35 12.43 2.81
N LEU A 184 3.91 11.31 3.28
CA LEU A 184 4.18 11.12 4.70
C LEU A 184 5.29 12.07 5.20
N ILE A 185 6.35 12.25 4.41
CA ILE A 185 7.46 13.18 4.72
C ILE A 185 6.95 14.63 4.74
N SER A 186 6.17 15.05 3.73
CA SER A 186 5.69 16.43 3.59
C SER A 186 4.77 16.91 4.71
N ARG A 187 4.25 16.00 5.54
CA ARG A 187 3.50 16.37 6.77
C ARG A 187 4.39 16.98 7.85
N TYR A 188 5.70 16.76 7.78
CA TYR A 188 6.64 17.09 8.85
C TYR A 188 7.84 17.91 8.40
N ALA A 189 8.22 17.83 7.13
CA ALA A 189 9.33 18.56 6.54
C ALA A 189 8.83 19.54 5.46
N ASP A 190 9.50 20.70 5.36
CA ASP A 190 9.36 21.64 4.24
C ASP A 190 10.43 21.41 3.19
N ILE A 191 11.60 20.89 3.61
CA ILE A 191 12.75 20.65 2.74
C ILE A 191 13.10 19.16 2.76
N VAL A 192 13.31 18.57 1.58
CA VAL A 192 13.71 17.17 1.42
C VAL A 192 14.99 17.08 0.61
N TYR A 193 16.02 16.48 1.19
CA TYR A 193 17.25 16.12 0.48
C TYR A 193 17.19 14.66 0.05
N LEU A 194 17.46 14.40 -1.23
CA LEU A 194 17.77 13.06 -1.74
C LEU A 194 19.29 12.90 -1.70
N LEU A 195 19.77 11.99 -0.86
CA LEU A 195 21.19 11.65 -0.70
C LEU A 195 21.33 10.15 -0.97
N PHE A 196 21.41 9.81 -2.25
CA PHE A 196 21.51 8.45 -2.75
C PHE A 196 22.96 8.12 -3.16
N ASP A 197 23.21 6.86 -3.52
CA ASP A 197 24.54 6.39 -3.85
C ASP A 197 25.08 7.15 -5.07
N GLY A 198 26.40 7.38 -5.09
CA GLY A 198 27.07 8.12 -6.15
C GLY A 198 27.22 7.36 -7.49
N ASP A 199 26.49 6.26 -7.68
CA ASP A 199 26.55 5.40 -8.86
C ASP A 199 25.35 5.61 -9.82
N ASP A 200 25.39 4.97 -10.99
CA ASP A 200 24.32 5.07 -11.98
C ASP A 200 22.95 4.58 -11.45
N ALA A 201 22.95 3.62 -10.51
CA ALA A 201 21.72 3.10 -9.94
C ALA A 201 21.08 4.11 -8.99
N GLY A 202 21.88 4.77 -8.15
CA GLY A 202 21.48 5.86 -7.27
C GLY A 202 21.02 7.10 -8.04
N GLU A 203 21.68 7.45 -9.15
CA GLU A 203 21.22 8.54 -10.03
C GLU A 203 19.83 8.23 -10.61
N ARG A 204 19.63 7.03 -11.16
CA ARG A 204 18.31 6.61 -11.65
C ARG A 204 17.26 6.57 -10.53
N ALA A 205 17.63 6.15 -9.32
CA ALA A 205 16.73 6.14 -8.17
C ALA A 205 16.33 7.57 -7.76
N THR A 206 17.26 8.51 -7.83
CA THR A 206 17.04 9.93 -7.55
C THR A 206 16.01 10.49 -8.52
N ILE A 207 16.26 10.37 -9.82
CA ILE A 207 15.36 10.89 -10.88
C ILE A 207 13.95 10.29 -10.75
N ARG A 208 13.84 8.98 -10.45
CA ARG A 208 12.54 8.32 -10.24
C ARG A 208 11.80 8.80 -8.99
N SER A 209 12.50 9.32 -7.98
CA SER A 209 11.91 9.75 -6.70
C SER A 209 11.41 11.20 -6.72
N LEU A 210 12.01 12.05 -7.57
CA LEU A 210 11.67 13.47 -7.67
C LEU A 210 10.18 13.75 -7.98
N PRO A 211 9.51 13.07 -8.94
CA PRO A 211 8.11 13.35 -9.26
C PRO A 211 7.15 13.14 -8.08
N ALA A 212 7.46 12.19 -7.19
CA ALA A 212 6.66 11.93 -5.99
C ALA A 212 6.74 13.08 -4.98
N LEU A 213 7.92 13.70 -4.86
CA LEU A 213 8.17 14.84 -3.98
C LEU A 213 7.64 16.16 -4.57
N PHE A 214 7.80 16.40 -5.87
CA PHE A 214 7.23 17.58 -6.53
C PHE A 214 5.70 17.61 -6.49
N ALA A 215 5.06 16.45 -6.36
CA ALA A 215 3.62 16.37 -6.12
C ALA A 215 3.18 16.87 -4.73
N GLN A 216 4.14 17.07 -3.82
CA GLN A 216 3.93 17.60 -2.48
C GLN A 216 4.42 19.05 -2.38
N ASP A 217 3.97 19.74 -1.34
CA ASP A 217 4.37 21.10 -1.03
C ASP A 217 5.69 21.11 -0.22
N VAL A 218 6.78 20.67 -0.86
CA VAL A 218 8.12 20.66 -0.29
C VAL A 218 9.15 21.18 -1.29
N GLU A 219 10.19 21.81 -0.78
CA GLU A 219 11.41 22.10 -1.52
C GLU A 219 12.26 20.83 -1.58
N VAL A 220 12.83 20.53 -2.75
CA VAL A 220 13.51 19.26 -3.00
C VAL A 220 14.91 19.55 -3.52
N PHE A 221 15.90 18.94 -2.87
CA PHE A 221 17.29 19.05 -3.24
C PHE A 221 17.88 17.66 -3.52
N VAL A 222 18.84 17.62 -4.44
CA VAL A 222 19.61 16.41 -4.76
C VAL A 222 21.05 16.64 -4.32
N VAL A 223 21.55 15.74 -3.50
CA VAL A 223 22.91 15.75 -2.99
C VAL A 223 23.70 14.71 -3.76
N ARG A 224 24.80 15.13 -4.40
CA ARG A 224 25.77 14.20 -4.96
C ARG A 224 26.90 14.03 -3.94
N PRO A 225 27.10 12.84 -3.37
CA PRO A 225 28.26 12.58 -2.52
C PRO A 225 29.56 12.87 -3.27
N PRO A 226 30.58 13.46 -2.60
CA PRO A 226 31.89 13.61 -3.20
C PRO A 226 32.52 12.24 -3.48
N ASP A 227 33.34 12.16 -4.52
CA ASP A 227 34.10 10.96 -4.91
C ASP A 227 33.26 9.70 -5.20
N GLY A 228 31.95 9.85 -5.42
CA GLY A 228 31.04 8.74 -5.69
C GLY A 228 30.74 7.85 -4.48
N LEU A 229 31.03 8.31 -3.27
CA LEU A 229 30.77 7.56 -2.03
C LEU A 229 29.29 7.29 -1.79
N ASP A 230 28.98 6.21 -1.06
CA ASP A 230 27.65 6.05 -0.46
C ASP A 230 27.51 6.94 0.81
N PRO A 231 26.28 7.19 1.31
CA PRO A 231 26.09 8.05 2.47
C PRO A 231 26.72 7.51 3.77
N ASP A 232 26.80 6.19 3.96
CA ASP A 232 27.48 5.56 5.10
C ASP A 232 29.01 5.77 5.04
N GLU A 233 29.60 5.60 3.87
CA GLU A 233 31.01 5.85 3.57
C GLU A 233 31.35 7.32 3.79
N LEU A 234 30.52 8.23 3.29
CA LEU A 234 30.70 9.67 3.51
C LEU A 234 30.64 10.02 5.00
N ALA A 235 29.67 9.45 5.73
CA ALA A 235 29.56 9.65 7.17
C ALA A 235 30.79 9.12 7.92
N ARG A 236 31.27 7.91 7.59
CA ARG A 236 32.44 7.32 8.24
C ARG A 236 33.73 8.08 7.93
N ARG A 237 33.88 8.61 6.72
CA ARG A 237 35.09 9.32 6.28
C ARG A 237 35.13 10.76 6.81
N ASP A 238 34.04 11.50 6.66
CA ASP A 238 34.04 12.96 6.82
C ASP A 238 33.15 13.44 7.98
N GLY A 239 32.47 12.53 8.68
CA GLY A 239 31.62 12.85 9.81
C GLY A 239 30.40 13.71 9.43
N SER A 240 29.78 14.31 10.45
CA SER A 240 28.64 15.21 10.25
C SER A 240 28.99 16.48 9.48
N GLU A 241 30.22 16.98 9.61
CA GLU A 241 30.68 18.13 8.84
C GLU A 241 30.72 17.83 7.34
N GLY A 242 31.16 16.63 6.95
CA GLY A 242 31.13 16.18 5.56
C GLY A 242 29.72 16.11 5.00
N ILE A 243 28.79 15.52 5.75
CA ILE A 243 27.38 15.48 5.37
C ILE A 243 26.83 16.90 5.20
N ASN A 244 27.02 17.79 6.17
CA ASN A 244 26.53 19.17 6.09
C ASN A 244 27.12 19.92 4.89
N ARG A 245 28.42 19.79 4.61
CA ARG A 245 29.03 20.36 3.40
C ARG A 245 28.39 19.83 2.12
N ALA A 246 28.05 18.54 2.07
CA ALA A 246 27.37 17.97 0.91
C ALA A 246 25.95 18.55 0.76
N LEU A 247 25.20 18.70 1.86
CA LEU A 247 23.87 19.32 1.87
C LEU A 247 23.92 20.80 1.43
N ASP A 248 24.93 21.55 1.85
CA ASP A 248 25.11 22.97 1.50
C ASP A 248 25.39 23.17 0.01
N ASN A 249 25.95 22.15 -0.66
CA ASN A 249 26.23 22.15 -2.10
C ASN A 249 25.18 21.37 -2.92
N ALA A 250 24.01 21.10 -2.34
CA ALA A 250 22.97 20.34 -3.01
C ALA A 250 22.38 21.11 -4.22
N TYR A 251 22.03 20.37 -5.25
CA TYR A 251 21.37 20.91 -6.44
C TYR A 251 19.87 21.04 -6.16
N SER A 252 19.24 22.08 -6.71
CA SER A 252 17.78 22.08 -6.86
C SER A 252 17.35 20.79 -7.56
N GLY A 253 16.37 20.08 -7.01
CA GLY A 253 15.91 18.84 -7.60
C GLY A 253 15.35 19.04 -9.02
N TRP A 254 14.77 20.22 -9.29
CA TRP A 254 14.26 20.53 -10.62
C TRP A 254 15.39 20.71 -11.63
N ASP A 255 16.39 21.51 -11.28
CA ASP A 255 17.57 21.74 -12.13
C ASP A 255 18.32 20.43 -12.40
N TYR A 256 18.42 19.59 -11.37
CA TYR A 256 19.00 18.26 -11.48
C TYR A 256 18.24 17.41 -12.53
N MET A 257 16.92 17.30 -12.37
CA MET A 257 16.09 16.53 -13.28
C MET A 257 16.16 17.05 -14.72
N LEU A 258 16.12 18.37 -14.89
CA LEU A 258 16.19 19.01 -16.20
C LEU A 258 17.53 18.76 -16.88
N LYS A 259 18.65 18.89 -16.14
CA LYS A 259 19.98 18.59 -16.65
C LYS A 259 20.10 17.14 -17.10
N SER A 260 19.69 16.18 -16.26
CA SER A 260 19.73 14.76 -16.61
C SER A 260 18.88 14.46 -17.86
N GLY A 261 17.69 15.08 -17.99
CA GLY A 261 16.86 14.91 -19.17
C GLY A 261 17.48 15.49 -20.45
N VAL A 262 18.17 16.63 -20.36
CA VAL A 262 18.88 17.23 -21.51
C VAL A 262 20.01 16.32 -21.99
N GLU A 263 20.74 15.70 -21.07
CA GLU A 263 21.80 14.74 -21.36
C GLU A 263 21.23 13.45 -21.99
N GLU A 264 20.03 13.01 -21.60
CA GLU A 264 19.38 11.80 -22.12
C GLU A 264 18.77 11.98 -23.54
N TYR A 265 18.11 13.11 -23.82
CA TYR A 265 17.23 13.24 -24.99
C TYR A 265 17.79 14.05 -26.18
N ASP A 266 19.04 14.52 -26.20
CA ASP A 266 19.62 15.41 -27.24
C ASP A 266 18.65 16.49 -27.77
N ILE A 267 18.58 17.58 -27.01
CA ILE A 267 17.72 18.74 -27.32
C ILE A 267 18.12 19.52 -28.57
N ASN A 268 19.19 19.15 -29.27
CA ASN A 268 19.54 19.78 -30.56
C ASN A 268 18.69 19.22 -31.71
N THR A 269 17.96 18.13 -31.50
CA THR A 269 17.07 17.53 -32.50
C THR A 269 15.60 17.83 -32.18
N PRO A 270 14.72 17.99 -33.19
CA PRO A 270 13.28 18.14 -32.95
C PRO A 270 12.68 16.97 -32.17
N MET A 271 13.13 15.74 -32.45
CA MET A 271 12.66 14.53 -31.76
C MET A 271 13.09 14.54 -30.29
N GLY A 272 14.34 14.90 -30.02
CA GLY A 272 14.87 15.00 -28.67
C GLY A 272 14.14 16.00 -27.79
N LYS A 273 13.89 17.20 -28.30
CA LYS A 273 13.05 18.20 -27.63
C LYS A 273 11.66 17.67 -27.31
N SER A 274 11.05 16.94 -28.25
CA SER A 274 9.70 16.38 -28.09
C SER A 274 9.67 15.29 -27.02
N ASN A 275 10.67 14.40 -27.02
CA ASN A 275 10.82 13.34 -26.02
C ASN A 275 11.07 13.90 -24.62
N LEU A 276 11.92 14.92 -24.49
CA LEU A 276 12.16 15.59 -23.21
C LEU A 276 10.87 16.22 -22.67
N VAL A 277 10.12 16.95 -23.51
CA VAL A 277 8.84 17.53 -23.07
C VAL A 277 7.87 16.45 -22.62
N GLU A 278 7.73 15.35 -23.37
CA GLU A 278 6.86 14.23 -23.04
C GLU A 278 7.23 13.59 -21.68
N ALA A 279 8.53 13.38 -21.42
CA ALA A 279 9.03 12.84 -20.15
C ALA A 279 8.67 13.74 -18.94
N PHE A 280 8.53 15.04 -19.15
CA PHE A 280 8.22 16.02 -18.10
C PHE A 280 6.72 16.30 -17.93
N LEU A 281 5.86 15.90 -18.87
CA LEU A 281 4.42 16.18 -18.76
C LEU A 281 3.79 15.55 -17.51
N GLU A 282 4.14 14.30 -17.19
CA GLU A 282 3.55 13.58 -16.06
C GLU A 282 4.07 14.11 -14.69
N PRO A 283 5.38 14.37 -14.51
CA PRO A 283 5.89 15.12 -13.36
C PRO A 283 5.26 16.51 -13.19
N LEU A 284 5.17 17.31 -14.26
CA LEU A 284 4.54 18.63 -14.19
C LEU A 284 3.06 18.54 -13.81
N ALA A 285 2.35 17.53 -14.33
CA ALA A 285 0.95 17.29 -13.99
C ALA A 285 0.74 16.84 -12.54
N SER A 286 1.75 16.28 -11.85
CA SER A 286 1.62 15.87 -10.44
C SER A 286 1.75 17.04 -9.47
N ILE A 287 2.35 18.15 -9.89
CA ILE A 287 2.49 19.36 -9.10
C ILE A 287 1.11 19.99 -8.90
N ARG A 288 0.72 20.10 -7.62
CA ARG A 288 -0.59 20.64 -7.20
C ARG A 288 -0.63 22.16 -7.26
N ASP A 289 0.44 22.81 -6.82
CA ASP A 289 0.55 24.27 -6.85
C ASP A 289 0.68 24.76 -8.30
N GLU A 290 -0.29 25.56 -8.74
CA GLU A 290 -0.37 26.00 -10.13
C GLU A 290 0.70 27.04 -10.49
N VAL A 291 1.12 27.84 -9.51
CA VAL A 291 2.16 28.86 -9.68
C VAL A 291 3.50 28.18 -9.86
N ARG A 292 3.88 27.28 -8.96
CA ARG A 292 5.10 26.47 -9.04
C ARG A 292 5.14 25.65 -10.32
N ARG A 293 4.04 25.01 -10.68
CA ARG A 293 3.91 24.29 -11.96
C ARG A 293 4.14 25.23 -13.15
N GLY A 294 3.59 26.44 -13.10
CA GLY A 294 3.78 27.46 -14.13
C GLY A 294 5.24 27.91 -14.28
N VAL A 295 5.96 28.09 -13.17
CA VAL A 295 7.39 28.42 -13.16
C VAL A 295 8.21 27.32 -13.82
N PHE A 296 7.97 26.06 -13.47
CA PHE A 296 8.68 24.92 -14.07
C PHE A 296 8.34 24.72 -15.55
N ILE A 297 7.09 24.97 -15.97
CA ILE A 297 6.74 25.00 -17.41
C ILE A 297 7.54 26.07 -18.14
N GLU A 298 7.70 27.26 -17.56
CA GLU A 298 8.46 28.37 -18.13
C GLU A 298 9.94 28.01 -18.29
N GLU A 299 10.54 27.38 -17.27
CA GLU A 299 11.94 26.94 -17.32
C GLU A 299 12.18 25.85 -18.36
N LEU A 300 11.31 24.83 -18.41
CA LEU A 300 11.39 23.78 -19.43
C LEU A 300 11.26 24.39 -20.84
N ALA A 301 10.27 25.27 -21.05
CA ALA A 301 10.03 25.95 -22.32
C ALA A 301 11.26 26.70 -22.83
N LYS A 302 11.97 27.41 -21.93
CA LYS A 302 13.23 28.10 -22.25
C LYS A 302 14.31 27.14 -22.69
N VAL A 303 14.52 26.04 -21.95
CA VAL A 303 15.56 25.04 -22.26
C VAL A 303 15.33 24.38 -23.62
N VAL A 304 14.10 23.98 -23.93
CA VAL A 304 13.80 23.33 -25.22
C VAL A 304 13.52 24.32 -26.35
N SER A 305 13.37 25.62 -26.03
CA SER A 305 12.93 26.66 -26.97
C SER A 305 11.61 26.31 -27.67
N ILE A 306 10.61 25.87 -26.89
CA ILE A 306 9.24 25.59 -27.34
C ILE A 306 8.30 26.54 -26.62
N ASP A 307 7.21 26.94 -27.27
CA ASP A 307 6.17 27.75 -26.65
C ASP A 307 5.60 27.08 -25.38
N ARG A 308 5.66 27.80 -24.25
CA ARG A 308 5.12 27.39 -22.95
C ARG A 308 3.66 26.93 -23.03
N ASP A 309 2.86 27.52 -23.91
CA ASP A 309 1.44 27.21 -23.99
C ASP A 309 1.19 25.84 -24.64
N LEU A 310 2.10 25.36 -25.50
CA LEU A 310 2.07 23.98 -26.00
C LEU A 310 2.31 22.98 -24.87
N ILE A 311 3.33 23.24 -24.05
CA ILE A 311 3.68 22.39 -22.90
C ILE A 311 2.52 22.40 -21.89
N LYS A 312 2.00 23.59 -21.56
CA LYS A 312 0.85 23.76 -20.66
C LYS A 312 -0.37 22.95 -21.11
N ARG A 313 -0.72 22.98 -22.41
CA ARG A 313 -1.81 22.15 -22.95
C ARG A 313 -1.54 20.65 -22.78
N GLY A 314 -0.30 20.21 -22.98
CA GLY A 314 0.13 18.83 -22.73
C GLY A 314 -0.10 18.41 -21.28
N VAL A 315 0.31 19.26 -20.33
CA VAL A 315 0.12 19.04 -18.88
C VAL A 315 -1.37 18.99 -18.53
N GLU A 316 -2.18 19.93 -19.04
CA GLU A 316 -3.63 19.96 -18.81
C GLU A 316 -4.35 18.72 -19.37
N ASN A 317 -3.86 18.15 -20.48
CA ASN A 317 -4.36 16.89 -21.02
C ASN A 317 -4.08 15.72 -20.06
N ARG A 318 -2.88 15.64 -19.47
CA ARG A 318 -2.55 14.61 -18.46
C ARG A 318 -3.43 14.73 -17.22
N ILE A 319 -3.62 15.95 -16.70
CA ILE A 319 -4.49 16.20 -15.54
C ILE A 319 -5.93 15.74 -15.83
N ARG A 320 -6.48 16.08 -17.00
CA ARG A 320 -7.81 15.62 -17.42
C ARG A 320 -7.88 14.10 -17.58
N GLY A 321 -6.84 13.49 -18.15
CA GLY A 321 -6.71 12.04 -18.27
C GLY A 321 -6.74 11.33 -16.92
N ARG A 322 -5.98 11.84 -15.93
CA ARG A 322 -5.98 11.30 -14.55
C ARG A 322 -7.36 11.39 -13.90
N LYS A 323 -8.04 12.54 -14.00
CA LYS A 323 -9.41 12.70 -13.45
C LYS A 323 -10.39 11.68 -14.04
N ARG A 324 -10.34 11.45 -15.36
CA ARG A 324 -11.16 10.43 -16.04
C ARG A 324 -10.81 9.01 -15.59
N ALA A 325 -9.53 8.70 -15.48
CA ALA A 325 -9.07 7.38 -15.02
C ALA A 325 -9.51 7.09 -13.57
N THR A 326 -9.42 8.07 -12.66
CA THR A 326 -9.89 7.93 -11.29
C THR A 326 -11.41 7.77 -11.23
N ALA A 327 -12.18 8.55 -12.00
CA ALA A 327 -13.63 8.39 -12.08
C ALA A 327 -14.02 7.00 -12.59
N ASN A 328 -13.36 6.50 -13.65
CA ASN A 328 -13.58 5.15 -14.17
C ASN A 328 -13.17 4.07 -13.16
N LYS A 329 -12.08 4.26 -12.42
CA LYS A 329 -11.64 3.31 -11.38
C LYS A 329 -12.62 3.26 -10.21
N GLN A 330 -13.20 4.40 -9.83
CA GLN A 330 -14.25 4.47 -8.82
C GLN A 330 -15.51 3.72 -9.29
N VAL A 331 -15.96 3.97 -10.52
CA VAL A 331 -17.08 3.24 -11.12
C VAL A 331 -16.81 1.74 -11.19
N LEU A 332 -15.60 1.32 -11.59
CA LEU A 332 -15.21 -0.10 -11.64
C LEU A 332 -15.06 -0.73 -10.25
N SER A 333 -14.57 0.01 -9.25
CA SER A 333 -14.53 -0.48 -7.87
C SER A 333 -15.92 -0.65 -7.30
N ASP A 334 -16.83 0.31 -7.57
CA ASP A 334 -18.21 0.25 -7.13
C ASP A 334 -18.92 -0.96 -7.76
N ILE A 335 -18.67 -1.23 -9.05
CA ILE A 335 -19.15 -2.44 -9.75
C ILE A 335 -18.55 -3.72 -9.15
N LYS A 336 -17.25 -3.76 -8.82
CA LYS A 336 -16.60 -4.93 -8.18
C LYS A 336 -17.14 -5.21 -6.78
N THR A 337 -17.34 -4.18 -5.95
CA THR A 337 -17.92 -4.35 -4.60
C THR A 337 -19.34 -4.88 -4.61
N VAL A 338 -20.09 -4.67 -5.70
CA VAL A 338 -21.42 -5.26 -5.88
C VAL A 338 -21.33 -6.74 -6.28
N LYS A 339 -20.30 -7.13 -7.04
CA LYS A 339 -20.12 -8.51 -7.55
C LYS A 339 -19.62 -9.50 -6.48
N ASP A 340 -18.80 -9.04 -5.53
CA ASP A 340 -18.16 -9.88 -4.50
C ASP A 340 -18.91 -9.95 -3.15
N LYS A 341 -19.99 -9.17 -2.94
CA LYS A 341 -20.83 -9.33 -1.74
C LYS A 341 -21.64 -10.62 -1.86
N LYS A 342 -21.58 -11.51 -0.86
CA LYS A 342 -22.54 -12.61 -0.73
C LYS A 342 -23.96 -12.02 -0.55
N PRO A 343 -25.01 -12.61 -1.16
CA PRO A 343 -26.37 -12.15 -0.92
C PRO A 343 -26.69 -12.23 0.58
N PRO A 344 -27.49 -11.30 1.13
CA PRO A 344 -27.88 -11.37 2.54
C PRO A 344 -28.55 -12.71 2.87
N LEU A 345 -28.28 -13.25 4.06
CA LEU A 345 -28.77 -14.56 4.48
C LEU A 345 -30.30 -14.69 4.33
N TYR A 346 -31.06 -13.65 4.70
CA TYR A 346 -32.52 -13.65 4.60
C TYR A 346 -33.04 -13.72 3.15
N GLU A 347 -32.27 -13.26 2.16
CA GLU A 347 -32.61 -13.38 0.74
C GLU A 347 -32.34 -14.79 0.23
N ILE A 348 -31.27 -15.44 0.73
CA ILE A 348 -30.97 -16.84 0.43
C ILE A 348 -31.98 -17.79 1.10
N GLU A 349 -32.36 -17.52 2.34
CA GLU A 349 -33.38 -18.31 3.06
C GLU A 349 -34.74 -18.23 2.35
N LEU A 350 -35.15 -17.03 1.92
CA LEU A 350 -36.38 -16.89 1.13
C LEU A 350 -36.26 -17.66 -0.18
N LEU A 351 -35.12 -17.54 -0.86
CA LEU A 351 -34.90 -18.22 -2.12
C LEU A 351 -34.94 -19.75 -1.95
N ASN A 352 -34.40 -20.29 -0.87
CA ASN A 352 -34.56 -21.71 -0.55
C ASN A 352 -36.05 -22.09 -0.46
N ILE A 353 -36.85 -21.35 0.31
CA ILE A 353 -38.28 -21.65 0.47
C ILE A 353 -39.02 -21.61 -0.89
N ILE A 354 -38.72 -20.59 -1.72
CA ILE A 354 -39.29 -20.44 -3.07
C ILE A 354 -38.91 -21.61 -3.98
N LEU A 355 -37.64 -22.05 -3.95
CA LEU A 355 -37.13 -23.10 -4.83
C LEU A 355 -37.46 -24.51 -4.33
N SER A 356 -37.70 -24.69 -3.03
CA SER A 356 -37.99 -25.99 -2.44
C SER A 356 -39.44 -26.42 -2.62
N ASP A 357 -40.38 -25.48 -2.80
CA ASP A 357 -41.80 -25.80 -2.98
C ASP A 357 -42.53 -24.73 -3.81
N GLY A 358 -43.09 -25.17 -4.95
CA GLY A 358 -43.80 -24.32 -5.91
C GLY A 358 -45.02 -23.58 -5.35
N ARG A 359 -45.58 -24.00 -4.20
CA ARG A 359 -46.63 -23.25 -3.49
C ARG A 359 -46.12 -21.91 -2.98
N TYR A 360 -44.90 -21.88 -2.42
CA TYR A 360 -44.28 -20.66 -1.93
C TYR A 360 -43.69 -19.82 -3.06
N MET A 361 -43.26 -20.44 -4.16
CA MET A 361 -42.92 -19.69 -5.38
C MET A 361 -44.10 -18.85 -5.85
N ARG A 362 -45.29 -19.46 -5.97
CA ARG A 362 -46.52 -18.75 -6.36
C ARG A 362 -46.88 -17.64 -5.37
N ARG A 363 -46.81 -17.92 -4.07
CA ARG A 363 -47.16 -16.94 -3.01
C ARG A 363 -46.18 -15.77 -2.98
N ALA A 364 -44.87 -16.05 -3.02
CA ALA A 364 -43.83 -15.03 -2.99
C ALA A 364 -44.00 -14.04 -4.14
N VAL A 365 -44.15 -14.54 -5.37
CA VAL A 365 -44.34 -13.72 -6.56
C VAL A 365 -45.53 -12.76 -6.44
N ASN A 366 -46.62 -13.18 -5.79
CA ASN A 366 -47.82 -12.36 -5.64
C ASN A 366 -47.71 -11.31 -4.52
N GLU A 367 -46.86 -11.54 -3.52
CA GLU A 367 -46.83 -10.77 -2.27
C GLU A 367 -45.53 -9.97 -2.08
N ILE A 368 -44.50 -10.24 -2.87
CA ILE A 368 -43.15 -9.68 -2.68
C ILE A 368 -43.01 -8.31 -3.35
N ASN A 369 -42.49 -7.35 -2.60
CA ASN A 369 -41.98 -6.12 -3.18
C ASN A 369 -40.49 -6.29 -3.52
N LEU A 370 -40.19 -6.43 -4.81
CA LEU A 370 -38.83 -6.65 -5.35
C LEU A 370 -37.83 -5.54 -4.94
N ASN A 371 -38.30 -4.34 -4.59
CA ASN A 371 -37.44 -3.27 -4.08
C ASN A 371 -36.77 -3.63 -2.74
N GLY A 372 -37.36 -4.57 -2.02
CA GLY A 372 -36.85 -5.12 -0.76
C GLY A 372 -35.72 -6.15 -0.93
N ILE A 373 -35.58 -6.72 -2.13
CA ILE A 373 -34.44 -7.60 -2.48
C ILE A 373 -33.26 -6.70 -2.85
N THR A 374 -32.14 -6.89 -2.17
CA THR A 374 -30.95 -6.03 -2.27
C THR A 374 -29.87 -6.63 -3.15
N ASP A 375 -29.79 -7.97 -3.26
CA ASP A 375 -28.88 -8.64 -4.17
C ASP A 375 -29.48 -8.74 -5.58
N GLN A 376 -28.74 -8.28 -6.58
CA GLN A 376 -29.21 -8.26 -7.98
C GLN A 376 -29.38 -9.67 -8.57
N ARG A 377 -28.62 -10.66 -8.09
CA ARG A 377 -28.77 -12.06 -8.57
C ARG A 377 -30.02 -12.67 -7.98
N VAL A 378 -30.28 -12.49 -6.69
CA VAL A 378 -31.52 -12.96 -6.06
C VAL A 378 -32.73 -12.29 -6.68
N ARG A 379 -32.67 -10.97 -6.94
CA ARG A 379 -33.76 -10.26 -7.61
C ARG A 379 -34.07 -10.84 -8.99
N ARG A 380 -33.04 -11.07 -9.83
CA ARG A 380 -33.21 -11.69 -11.15
C ARG A 380 -33.85 -13.09 -11.07
N ILE A 381 -33.47 -13.90 -10.08
CA ILE A 381 -34.07 -15.23 -9.88
C ILE A 381 -35.56 -15.10 -9.52
N VAL A 382 -35.92 -14.16 -8.64
CA VAL A 382 -37.32 -13.95 -8.25
C VAL A 382 -38.14 -13.33 -9.40
N GLU A 383 -37.55 -12.46 -10.22
CA GLU A 383 -38.19 -11.93 -11.44
C GLU A 383 -38.48 -13.06 -12.44
N GLN A 384 -37.53 -13.95 -12.71
CA GLN A 384 -37.77 -15.11 -13.57
C GLN A 384 -38.80 -16.08 -12.97
N ALA A 385 -38.79 -16.29 -11.65
CA ALA A 385 -39.82 -17.05 -10.96
C ALA A 385 -41.20 -16.40 -11.15
N SER A 386 -41.25 -15.07 -11.16
CA SER A 386 -42.48 -14.29 -11.39
C SER A 386 -43.02 -14.48 -12.81
N GLU A 387 -42.15 -14.42 -13.81
CA GLU A 387 -42.52 -14.65 -15.21
C GLU A 387 -43.07 -16.06 -15.44
N LEU A 388 -42.44 -17.09 -14.85
CA LEU A 388 -42.92 -18.47 -14.94
C LEU A 388 -44.24 -18.66 -14.19
N SER A 389 -44.37 -18.12 -12.98
CA SER A 389 -45.59 -18.22 -12.19
C SER A 389 -46.77 -17.53 -12.87
N GLY A 390 -46.54 -16.40 -13.53
CA GLY A 390 -47.51 -15.70 -14.37
C GLY A 390 -48.01 -16.53 -15.57
N ARG A 391 -47.21 -17.50 -16.05
CA ARG A 391 -47.61 -18.50 -17.05
C ARG A 391 -48.24 -19.76 -16.43
N GLY A 392 -48.49 -19.75 -15.12
CA GLY A 392 -49.01 -20.89 -14.37
C GLY A 392 -47.95 -21.95 -14.00
N ILE A 393 -46.67 -21.69 -14.29
CA ILE A 393 -45.56 -22.64 -14.09
C ILE A 393 -44.89 -22.32 -12.75
N ASN A 394 -45.02 -23.21 -11.76
CA ASN A 394 -44.36 -23.08 -10.45
C ASN A 394 -43.48 -24.30 -10.21
N ASP A 395 -42.48 -24.45 -11.07
CA ASP A 395 -41.59 -25.60 -11.11
C ASP A 395 -40.14 -25.12 -11.09
N THR A 396 -39.41 -25.53 -10.05
CA THR A 396 -38.02 -25.14 -9.82
C THR A 396 -37.09 -25.60 -10.92
N ARG A 397 -37.31 -26.78 -11.52
CA ARG A 397 -36.46 -27.28 -12.61
C ARG A 397 -36.56 -26.35 -13.82
N LYS A 398 -37.79 -25.97 -14.20
CA LYS A 398 -38.02 -25.01 -15.29
C LYS A 398 -37.44 -23.63 -15.01
N LEU A 399 -37.42 -23.19 -13.75
CA LEU A 399 -36.74 -21.95 -13.37
C LEU A 399 -35.23 -22.08 -13.58
N MET A 400 -34.61 -23.15 -13.06
CA MET A 400 -33.17 -23.39 -13.17
C MET A 400 -32.68 -23.48 -14.63
N GLU A 401 -33.49 -23.99 -15.55
CA GLU A 401 -33.17 -24.05 -17.00
C GLU A 401 -33.02 -22.66 -17.66
N ASN A 402 -33.59 -21.61 -17.06
CA ASN A 402 -33.59 -20.24 -17.61
C ASN A 402 -32.61 -19.29 -16.91
N LEU A 403 -31.87 -19.77 -15.90
CA LEU A 403 -30.89 -19.00 -15.17
C LEU A 403 -29.54 -18.93 -15.89
N ASP A 404 -28.85 -17.80 -15.78
CA ASP A 404 -27.46 -17.67 -16.22
C ASP A 404 -26.49 -18.34 -15.22
N SER A 405 -25.21 -18.45 -15.56
CA SER A 405 -24.22 -19.11 -14.69
C SER A 405 -24.12 -18.49 -13.29
N GLU A 406 -24.32 -17.17 -13.15
CA GLU A 406 -24.17 -16.45 -11.90
C GLU A 406 -25.39 -16.64 -10.98
N THR A 407 -26.58 -16.58 -11.55
CA THR A 407 -27.84 -16.83 -10.86
C THR A 407 -28.06 -18.31 -10.54
N THR A 408 -27.60 -19.22 -11.39
CA THR A 408 -27.58 -20.68 -11.13
C THR A 408 -26.75 -21.00 -9.88
N GLU A 409 -25.57 -20.40 -9.74
CA GLU A 409 -24.70 -20.61 -8.56
C GLU A 409 -25.40 -20.19 -7.26
N VAL A 410 -26.09 -19.04 -7.25
CA VAL A 410 -26.83 -18.54 -6.10
C VAL A 410 -28.04 -19.43 -5.79
N ALA A 411 -28.82 -19.83 -6.80
CA ALA A 411 -29.96 -20.72 -6.64
C ALA A 411 -29.57 -22.11 -6.11
N SER A 412 -28.48 -22.69 -6.63
CA SER A 412 -27.93 -23.95 -6.13
C SER A 412 -27.51 -23.83 -4.67
N LYS A 413 -26.79 -22.77 -4.29
CA LYS A 413 -26.40 -22.53 -2.89
C LYS A 413 -27.61 -22.41 -1.96
N ALA A 414 -28.68 -21.76 -2.42
CA ALA A 414 -29.92 -21.66 -1.66
C ALA A 414 -30.53 -23.06 -1.43
N LEU A 415 -30.67 -23.88 -2.47
CA LEU A 415 -31.23 -25.24 -2.37
C LEU A 415 -30.43 -26.20 -1.44
N PHE A 416 -29.13 -25.99 -1.29
CA PHE A 416 -28.28 -26.78 -0.38
C PHE A 416 -28.34 -26.33 1.09
N MET A 417 -29.06 -25.24 1.39
CA MET A 417 -29.23 -24.77 2.76
C MET A 417 -30.27 -25.61 3.50
N GLU A 418 -29.95 -26.08 4.71
CA GLU A 418 -30.93 -26.74 5.58
C GLU A 418 -31.84 -25.69 6.23
N ILE A 419 -33.16 -25.85 6.09
CA ILE A 419 -34.16 -25.08 6.85
C ILE A 419 -34.48 -25.85 8.13
N VAL A 420 -34.13 -25.27 9.28
CA VAL A 420 -34.31 -25.88 10.62
C VAL A 420 -35.62 -25.41 11.30
N TRP A 421 -36.50 -24.73 10.57
CA TRP A 421 -37.67 -24.02 11.12
C TRP A 421 -39.00 -24.45 10.49
N ASP A 422 -40.12 -24.09 11.12
CA ASP A 422 -41.44 -24.15 10.50
C ASP A 422 -41.48 -23.25 9.24
N VAL A 423 -41.69 -23.87 8.08
CA VAL A 423 -41.54 -23.22 6.77
C VAL A 423 -42.56 -22.10 6.56
N GLU A 424 -43.79 -22.26 7.06
CA GLU A 424 -44.85 -21.27 6.91
C GLU A 424 -44.54 -20.01 7.73
N THR A 425 -44.13 -20.18 8.99
CA THR A 425 -43.72 -19.07 9.85
C THR A 425 -42.51 -18.34 9.29
N ALA A 426 -41.48 -19.09 8.88
CA ALA A 426 -40.27 -18.53 8.29
C ALA A 426 -40.57 -17.73 7.00
N PHE A 427 -41.44 -18.24 6.14
CA PHE A 427 -41.86 -17.56 4.92
C PHE A 427 -42.51 -16.20 5.23
N ASN A 428 -43.47 -16.17 6.15
CA ASN A 428 -44.19 -14.95 6.51
C ASN A 428 -43.26 -13.89 7.13
N ASP A 429 -42.31 -14.30 7.98
CA ASP A 429 -41.32 -13.40 8.58
C ASP A 429 -40.37 -12.80 7.55
N LEU A 430 -39.88 -13.62 6.61
CA LEU A 430 -38.99 -13.17 5.53
C LEU A 430 -39.70 -12.20 4.58
N MET A 431 -40.94 -12.49 4.20
CA MET A 431 -41.77 -11.62 3.37
C MET A 431 -42.04 -10.27 4.05
N SER A 432 -42.40 -10.28 5.34
CA SER A 432 -42.57 -9.07 6.14
C SER A 432 -41.29 -8.24 6.19
N LYS A 433 -40.15 -8.88 6.41
CA LYS A 433 -38.83 -8.23 6.43
C LYS A 433 -38.50 -7.57 5.09
N ILE A 434 -38.64 -8.29 3.98
CA ILE A 434 -38.35 -7.78 2.63
C ILE A 434 -39.26 -6.59 2.29
N ASN A 435 -40.56 -6.71 2.55
CA ASN A 435 -41.51 -5.63 2.30
C ASN A 435 -41.23 -4.40 3.19
N SER A 436 -40.75 -4.58 4.43
CA SER A 436 -40.32 -3.48 5.30
C SER A 436 -39.07 -2.74 4.76
N ILE A 437 -38.16 -3.46 4.10
CA ILE A 437 -36.97 -2.89 3.47
C ILE A 437 -37.37 -2.07 2.25
N ALA A 438 -38.27 -2.62 1.42
CA ALA A 438 -38.82 -1.92 0.26
C ALA A 438 -39.46 -0.59 0.66
N LYS A 439 -40.34 -0.60 1.67
CA LYS A 439 -41.01 0.60 2.18
C LYS A 439 -40.04 1.66 2.69
N ARG A 440 -38.95 1.24 3.37
CA ARG A 440 -37.90 2.17 3.84
C ARG A 440 -37.12 2.80 2.69
N ARG A 441 -36.85 2.05 1.62
CA ARG A 441 -36.20 2.58 0.41
C ARG A 441 -37.09 3.58 -0.32
N GLU A 442 -38.36 3.25 -0.53
CA GLU A 442 -39.33 4.17 -1.13
C GLU A 442 -39.47 5.48 -0.33
N LEU A 443 -39.40 5.41 1.01
CA LEU A 443 -39.35 6.59 1.88
C LEU A 443 -38.06 7.39 1.71
N ALA A 444 -36.91 6.72 1.62
CA ALA A 444 -35.61 7.37 1.42
C ALA A 444 -35.51 8.05 0.05
N ASP A 445 -35.98 7.40 -1.02
CA ASP A 445 -35.99 7.95 -2.38
C ASP A 445 -36.89 9.19 -2.44
N LYS A 446 -38.08 9.14 -1.83
CA LYS A 446 -38.96 10.32 -1.68
C LYS A 446 -38.31 11.45 -0.89
N MET A 447 -37.58 11.14 0.18
CA MET A 447 -36.85 12.16 0.93
C MET A 447 -35.71 12.76 0.10
N TYR A 448 -35.02 11.97 -0.71
CA TYR A 448 -33.96 12.44 -1.60
C TYR A 448 -34.52 13.34 -2.71
N GLU A 449 -35.68 13.01 -3.29
CA GLU A 449 -36.36 13.88 -4.26
C GLU A 449 -36.80 15.22 -3.66
N ILE A 450 -37.19 15.23 -2.37
CA ILE A 450 -37.66 16.44 -1.68
C ILE A 450 -36.49 17.32 -1.21
N PHE A 451 -35.36 16.74 -0.79
CA PHE A 451 -34.27 17.48 -0.12
C PHE A 451 -32.92 17.46 -0.85
N GLY A 452 -32.76 16.69 -1.93
CA GLY A 452 -31.46 16.42 -2.58
C GLY A 452 -31.08 17.35 -3.74
N SER A 453 -31.88 18.38 -4.05
CA SER A 453 -31.62 19.33 -5.16
C SER A 453 -30.95 20.63 -4.72
N ASP A 454 -30.83 20.90 -3.42
CA ASP A 454 -30.24 22.14 -2.87
C ASP A 454 -28.86 21.92 -2.27
N THR A 455 -27.89 21.44 -3.06
CA THR A 455 -26.46 21.70 -2.81
C THR A 455 -25.68 21.42 -4.10
N SER A 456 -25.32 22.49 -4.82
CA SER A 456 -24.27 22.48 -5.85
C SER A 456 -23.12 23.36 -5.42
#